data_AF-A0A7X8B1D6-F1
#
_entry.id   AF-A0A7X8B1D6-F1
#
_cell.length_a   1.000
_cell.length_b   1.000
_cell.length_c   1.000
_cell.angle_alpha   90.00
_cell.angle_beta   90.00
_cell.angle_gamma   90.00
#
_symmetry.space_group_name_H-M   'P 1'
#
loop_
_entity.id
_entity.type
_entity.pdbx_description
1 polymer ?
#
loop_
_entity_poly.entity_id
_entity_poly.type
_entity_poly.pdbx_seq_one_letter_code
_entity_poly.pdbx_strand_id
1 'polypeptide(L)'
;MKKFIAIFVAVLTLGLAAQATAYFEEGHLIRVVYDKNGGGVEVATDLGEMRTWTTPGVSPSNVIVGDGESAWDLSMFPGRSLNDLVVEYYAIVYGTYDAWTSGPFTGQISGNRKFTGFNSAAGITRVYYNTLVPTGSRVVGAESHLQSHYTMFGKVGLSIGGFNDFIYPQYNGEENLGVLSTQGYVDQVLYFYNVPNSVGTGVPVAILRTMADGSTIINPGQPVVPVPASILLLGSGLLGLIGVRRKNS
;
A
#
# COMPACT_ATOMS: atom_id res chain seq x y z
N MET A 1 -18.59 23.09 -33.80
CA MET A 1 -18.69 23.15 -32.32
C MET A 1 -18.81 21.73 -31.74
N LYS A 2 -17.76 20.89 -31.83
CA LYS A 2 -17.79 19.46 -31.41
C LYS A 2 -16.55 19.04 -30.58
N LYS A 3 -15.77 20.01 -30.08
CA LYS A 3 -14.47 19.74 -29.42
C LYS A 3 -14.45 20.01 -27.90
N PHE A 4 -15.59 20.32 -27.28
CA PHE A 4 -15.67 20.67 -25.85
C PHE A 4 -16.17 19.56 -24.91
N ILE A 5 -16.63 18.40 -25.42
CA ILE A 5 -17.18 17.33 -24.58
C ILE A 5 -16.09 16.39 -24.03
N ALA A 6 -14.91 16.30 -24.68
CA ALA A 6 -13.85 15.38 -24.26
C ALA A 6 -13.09 15.83 -22.98
N ILE A 7 -13.21 17.09 -22.57
CA ILE A 7 -12.48 17.63 -21.39
C ILE A 7 -13.22 17.33 -20.07
N PHE A 8 -14.53 17.12 -20.10
CA PHE A 8 -15.30 16.84 -18.87
C PHE A 8 -15.14 15.42 -18.33
N VAL A 9 -14.73 14.45 -19.15
CA VAL A 9 -14.56 13.05 -18.71
C VAL A 9 -13.21 12.84 -17.99
N ALA A 10 -12.18 13.63 -18.31
CA ALA A 10 -10.87 13.54 -17.66
C ALA A 10 -10.84 14.18 -16.26
N VAL A 11 -11.78 15.09 -15.96
CA VAL A 11 -11.88 15.77 -14.65
C VAL A 11 -12.70 14.96 -13.65
N LEU A 12 -13.56 14.05 -14.11
CA LEU A 12 -14.36 13.17 -13.25
C LEU A 12 -13.57 12.00 -12.62
N THR A 13 -12.38 11.68 -13.14
CA THR A 13 -11.45 10.72 -12.51
C THR A 13 -10.50 11.34 -11.49
N LEU A 14 -10.55 12.67 -11.30
CA LEU A 14 -9.71 13.41 -10.33
C LEU A 14 -10.47 13.81 -9.04
N GLY A 15 -11.72 13.38 -8.89
CA GLY A 15 -12.66 13.96 -7.92
C GLY A 15 -13.02 13.12 -6.69
N LEU A 16 -12.42 11.94 -6.50
CA LEU A 16 -12.67 11.10 -5.33
C LEU A 16 -11.45 10.98 -4.42
N ALA A 17 -10.68 12.05 -4.28
CA ALA A 17 -9.90 12.25 -3.05
C ALA A 17 -10.90 12.55 -1.92
N ALA A 18 -11.61 11.51 -1.47
CA ALA A 18 -12.33 11.56 -0.21
C ALA A 18 -11.29 11.99 0.84
N GLN A 19 -11.53 13.12 1.51
CA GLN A 19 -10.79 13.50 2.71
C GLN A 19 -11.14 12.49 3.80
N ALA A 20 -10.63 11.27 3.64
CA ALA A 20 -10.81 10.20 4.59
C ALA A 20 -9.91 10.53 5.77
N THR A 21 -10.53 10.89 6.89
CA THR A 21 -9.90 10.82 8.21
C THR A 21 -9.22 9.46 8.33
N ALA A 22 -7.95 9.42 8.76
CA ALA A 22 -7.21 8.18 8.92
C ALA A 22 -8.02 7.19 9.77
N TYR A 23 -8.28 6.01 9.22
CA TYR A 23 -9.11 5.00 9.84
C TYR A 23 -8.51 3.62 9.58
N PHE A 24 -7.62 3.21 10.49
CA PHE A 24 -6.78 2.03 10.32
C PHE A 24 -7.58 0.76 10.61
N GLU A 25 -8.05 0.09 9.55
CA GLU A 25 -8.87 -1.13 9.62
C GLU A 25 -8.12 -2.41 9.17
N GLU A 26 -8.77 -3.56 9.34
CA GLU A 26 -8.35 -4.80 8.68
C GLU A 26 -8.56 -4.71 7.17
N GLY A 27 -7.64 -5.27 6.41
CA GLY A 27 -7.70 -5.27 4.94
C GLY A 27 -7.20 -3.99 4.28
N HIS A 28 -6.93 -2.94 5.05
CA HIS A 28 -6.34 -1.71 4.55
C HIS A 28 -4.81 -1.81 4.47
N LEU A 29 -4.24 -1.28 3.38
CA LEU A 29 -2.80 -1.15 3.21
C LEU A 29 -2.28 0.01 4.04
N ILE A 30 -1.40 -0.29 5.00
CA ILE A 30 -0.77 0.72 5.84
C ILE A 30 0.67 0.91 5.37
N ARG A 31 1.06 2.16 5.10
CA ARG A 31 2.46 2.56 4.94
C ARG A 31 2.97 3.10 6.26
N VAL A 32 4.15 2.69 6.69
CA VAL A 32 4.83 3.29 7.84
C VAL A 32 6.20 3.81 7.39
N VAL A 33 6.46 5.10 7.67
CA VAL A 33 7.78 5.72 7.54
C VAL A 33 8.28 6.01 8.94
N TYR A 34 9.47 5.53 9.28
CA TYR A 34 9.98 5.65 10.64
C TYR A 34 11.52 5.71 10.67
N ASP A 35 12.08 6.11 11.80
CA ASP A 35 13.52 6.19 12.04
C ASP A 35 14.07 4.83 12.50
N LYS A 36 14.93 4.25 11.68
CA LYS A 36 15.48 2.91 11.94
C LYS A 36 16.34 2.82 13.21
N ASN A 37 16.77 3.96 13.75
CA ASN A 37 17.58 4.01 14.97
C ASN A 37 16.74 4.09 16.25
N GLY A 38 15.42 4.30 16.12
CA GLY A 38 14.50 4.44 17.24
C GLY A 38 14.57 5.80 17.96
N GLY A 39 13.61 6.00 18.84
CA GLY A 39 13.52 7.17 19.72
C GLY A 39 13.03 8.45 19.03
N GLY A 40 12.62 8.36 17.76
CA GLY A 40 12.01 9.43 17.00
C GLY A 40 10.50 9.29 16.93
N VAL A 41 9.97 9.52 15.74
CA VAL A 41 8.56 9.39 15.41
C VAL A 41 8.38 8.41 14.26
N GLU A 42 7.17 7.89 14.16
CA GLU A 42 6.72 7.11 13.01
C GLU A 42 5.50 7.79 12.39
N VAL A 43 5.43 7.77 11.08
CA VAL A 43 4.32 8.32 10.29
C VAL A 43 3.63 7.16 9.61
N ALA A 44 2.42 6.87 10.05
CA ALA A 44 1.58 5.84 9.45
C ALA A 44 0.55 6.48 8.55
N THR A 45 0.34 5.93 7.35
CA THR A 45 -0.65 6.38 6.38
C THR A 45 -1.52 5.20 5.97
N ASP A 46 -2.83 5.34 6.10
CA ASP A 46 -3.78 4.44 5.49
C ASP A 46 -3.91 4.76 4.00
N LEU A 47 -3.61 3.77 3.17
CA LEU A 47 -3.64 3.85 1.71
C LEU A 47 -4.89 3.20 1.10
N GLY A 48 -5.79 2.67 1.93
CA GLY A 48 -7.09 2.14 1.55
C GLY A 48 -7.17 0.62 1.46
N GLU A 49 -8.38 0.14 1.17
CA GLU A 49 -8.76 -1.27 1.14
C GLU A 49 -8.03 -2.06 0.03
N MET A 50 -7.48 -3.21 0.40
CA MET A 50 -6.65 -4.03 -0.48
C MET A 50 -6.94 -5.54 -0.42
N ARG A 51 -8.01 -5.98 0.27
CA ARG A 51 -8.34 -7.41 0.46
C ARG A 51 -8.40 -8.25 -0.81
N THR A 52 -8.69 -7.62 -1.95
CA THR A 52 -8.78 -8.32 -3.24
C THR A 52 -7.42 -8.55 -3.90
N TRP A 53 -6.34 -7.93 -3.40
CA TRP A 53 -5.00 -8.02 -4.01
C TRP A 53 -4.30 -9.31 -3.60
N THR A 54 -4.83 -10.45 -4.04
CA THR A 54 -4.35 -11.79 -3.68
C THR A 54 -3.59 -12.46 -4.82
N THR A 55 -3.65 -11.89 -6.03
CA THR A 55 -2.96 -12.40 -7.22
C THR A 55 -2.39 -11.25 -8.05
N PRO A 56 -1.31 -11.48 -8.82
CA PRO A 56 -0.74 -10.46 -9.69
C PRO A 56 -1.79 -9.89 -10.66
N GLY A 57 -1.81 -8.56 -10.81
CA GLY A 57 -2.68 -7.87 -11.76
C GLY A 57 -4.09 -7.54 -11.28
N VAL A 58 -4.47 -7.93 -10.05
CA VAL A 58 -5.75 -7.49 -9.43
C VAL A 58 -5.65 -6.12 -8.79
N SER A 59 -4.46 -5.74 -8.33
CA SER A 59 -4.18 -4.42 -7.77
C SER A 59 -4.28 -3.33 -8.84
N PRO A 60 -4.72 -2.11 -8.48
CA PRO A 60 -4.87 -1.02 -9.44
C PRO A 60 -3.51 -0.62 -10.03
N SER A 61 -3.51 -0.03 -11.23
CA SER A 61 -2.28 0.41 -11.90
C SER A 61 -2.21 1.92 -12.07
N ASN A 62 -1.06 2.49 -11.76
CA ASN A 62 -0.77 3.93 -11.81
C ASN A 62 -1.72 4.78 -10.95
N VAL A 63 -2.13 4.25 -9.79
CA VAL A 63 -2.95 5.00 -8.83
C VAL A 63 -2.05 5.61 -7.77
N ILE A 64 -2.21 6.92 -7.56
CA ILE A 64 -1.53 7.67 -6.51
C ILE A 64 -2.40 7.63 -5.24
N VAL A 65 -1.79 7.31 -4.11
CA VAL A 65 -2.42 7.25 -2.78
C VAL A 65 -1.51 7.88 -1.73
N GLY A 66 -2.10 8.36 -0.63
CA GLY A 66 -1.35 8.98 0.47
C GLY A 66 -0.60 10.25 0.05
N ASP A 67 -1.18 11.04 -0.85
CA ASP A 67 -0.71 12.33 -1.34
C ASP A 67 -1.36 13.52 -0.59
N GLY A 68 -1.00 14.75 -0.97
CA GLY A 68 -1.59 15.96 -0.38
C GLY A 68 -1.37 16.05 1.14
N GLU A 69 -2.45 16.24 1.91
CA GLU A 69 -2.38 16.30 3.38
C GLU A 69 -1.96 14.97 4.03
N SER A 70 -2.18 13.85 3.33
CA SER A 70 -1.79 12.50 3.75
C SER A 70 -0.34 12.15 3.41
N ALA A 71 0.37 13.00 2.64
CA ALA A 71 1.77 12.79 2.33
C ALA A 71 2.63 12.89 3.59
N TRP A 72 3.65 12.04 3.70
CA TRP A 72 4.69 12.21 4.72
C TRP A 72 5.74 13.19 4.22
N ASP A 73 6.47 13.82 5.14
CA ASP A 73 7.53 14.75 4.77
C ASP A 73 8.67 14.69 5.80
N LEU A 74 9.88 15.07 5.37
CA LEU A 74 11.07 15.01 6.24
C LEU A 74 10.98 15.94 7.46
N SER A 75 10.20 17.03 7.39
CA SER A 75 10.03 17.95 8.53
C SER A 75 9.26 17.31 9.68
N MET A 76 8.53 16.22 9.44
CA MET A 76 7.92 15.40 10.50
C MET A 76 8.97 14.68 11.35
N PHE A 77 10.21 14.54 10.88
CA PHE A 77 11.29 13.81 11.55
C PHE A 77 12.42 14.77 11.97
N PRO A 78 12.23 15.54 13.06
CA PRO A 78 13.17 16.59 13.46
C PRO A 78 14.56 16.01 13.76
N GLY A 79 15.58 16.59 13.13
CA GLY A 79 16.98 16.17 13.32
C GLY A 79 17.38 14.88 12.60
N ARG A 80 16.50 14.32 11.76
CA ARG A 80 16.80 13.15 10.92
C ARG A 80 17.04 13.54 9.47
N SER A 81 17.77 12.67 8.78
CA SER A 81 17.96 12.71 7.33
C SER A 81 17.24 11.55 6.66
N LEU A 82 17.04 11.60 5.34
CA LEU A 82 16.44 10.49 4.59
C LEU A 82 17.20 9.16 4.75
N ASN A 83 18.51 9.19 5.04
CA ASN A 83 19.30 7.99 5.28
C ASN A 83 18.97 7.31 6.62
N ASP A 84 18.40 8.05 7.57
CA ASP A 84 17.97 7.55 8.87
C ASP A 84 16.58 6.91 8.79
N LEU A 85 15.82 7.21 7.73
CA LEU A 85 14.45 6.75 7.58
C LEU A 85 14.35 5.50 6.71
N VAL A 86 13.36 4.69 7.05
CA VAL A 86 12.93 3.51 6.30
C VAL A 86 11.44 3.58 6.03
N VAL A 87 11.00 2.88 4.99
CA VAL A 87 9.59 2.69 4.66
C VAL A 87 9.26 1.21 4.55
N GLU A 88 8.08 0.86 5.02
CA GLU A 88 7.47 -0.44 4.81
C GLU A 88 5.96 -0.34 4.66
N TYR A 89 5.38 -1.44 4.21
CA TYR A 89 3.96 -1.59 3.97
C TYR A 89 3.47 -2.90 4.53
N TYR A 90 2.32 -2.88 5.20
CA TYR A 90 1.68 -4.11 5.64
C TYR A 90 0.15 -4.01 5.66
N ALA A 91 -0.48 -5.17 5.62
CA ALA A 91 -1.90 -5.34 5.91
C ALA A 91 -2.16 -6.73 6.50
N ILE A 92 -3.24 -6.85 7.26
CA ILE A 92 -3.75 -8.14 7.75
C ILE A 92 -5.27 -8.22 7.63
N VAL A 93 -5.78 -9.44 7.45
CA VAL A 93 -7.17 -9.78 7.69
C VAL A 93 -7.22 -10.97 8.64
N TYR A 94 -7.76 -10.76 9.83
CA TYR A 94 -7.74 -11.78 10.87
C TYR A 94 -8.64 -12.97 10.53
N GLY A 95 -9.84 -12.68 10.01
CA GLY A 95 -10.86 -13.71 9.74
C GLY A 95 -10.44 -14.75 8.70
N THR A 96 -9.59 -14.37 7.74
CA THR A 96 -9.10 -15.26 6.67
C THR A 96 -7.64 -15.67 6.85
N TYR A 97 -6.96 -15.18 7.89
CA TYR A 97 -5.51 -15.34 8.07
C TYR A 97 -4.72 -14.85 6.86
N ASP A 98 -5.13 -13.73 6.28
CA ASP A 98 -4.40 -13.14 5.15
C ASP A 98 -3.42 -12.08 5.65
N ALA A 99 -2.24 -12.07 5.03
CA ALA A 99 -1.18 -11.11 5.31
C ALA A 99 -0.63 -10.50 4.02
N TRP A 100 -0.24 -9.23 4.13
CA TRP A 100 0.57 -8.56 3.13
C TRP A 100 1.73 -7.83 3.79
N THR A 101 2.90 -7.93 3.16
CA THR A 101 4.13 -7.25 3.60
C THR A 101 4.92 -6.79 2.39
N SER A 102 5.55 -5.62 2.48
CA SER A 102 6.53 -5.18 1.49
C SER A 102 7.81 -6.01 1.57
N GLY A 103 8.56 -6.04 0.48
CA GLY A 103 9.89 -6.63 0.41
C GLY A 103 10.60 -6.34 -0.93
N PRO A 104 11.81 -6.88 -1.13
CA PRO A 104 12.59 -6.66 -2.34
C PRO A 104 12.07 -7.50 -3.52
N PHE A 105 12.45 -7.11 -4.73
CA PHE A 105 12.10 -7.84 -5.97
C PHE A 105 12.61 -9.28 -6.05
N THR A 106 13.56 -9.66 -5.18
CA THR A 106 14.13 -11.02 -5.13
C THR A 106 13.22 -12.04 -4.46
N GLY A 107 12.06 -11.62 -3.93
CA GLY A 107 11.17 -12.51 -3.18
C GLY A 107 11.29 -12.34 -1.67
N GLN A 108 10.28 -12.85 -0.98
CA GLN A 108 10.17 -12.85 0.46
C GLN A 108 9.57 -14.17 0.96
N ILE A 109 10.03 -14.65 2.12
CA ILE A 109 9.59 -15.91 2.73
C ILE A 109 9.05 -15.65 4.12
N SER A 110 7.88 -16.22 4.42
CA SER A 110 7.30 -16.22 5.77
C SER A 110 7.95 -17.28 6.66
N GLY A 111 8.09 -16.98 7.94
CA GLY A 111 8.55 -17.90 8.97
C GLY A 111 7.47 -18.90 9.42
N ASN A 112 7.92 -20.06 9.92
CA ASN A 112 7.02 -21.10 10.41
C ASN A 112 6.28 -20.66 11.69
N ARG A 113 4.94 -20.74 11.71
CA ARG A 113 4.09 -20.38 12.87
C ARG A 113 4.32 -18.95 13.38
N LYS A 114 4.67 -18.00 12.51
CA LYS A 114 4.97 -16.61 12.87
C LYS A 114 3.80 -15.65 12.70
N PHE A 115 2.74 -16.04 11.97
CA PHE A 115 1.59 -15.17 11.73
C PHE A 115 0.91 -14.67 13.00
N THR A 116 0.80 -15.49 14.05
CA THR A 116 0.17 -15.03 15.30
C THR A 116 0.88 -13.83 15.91
N GLY A 117 2.22 -13.80 15.86
CA GLY A 117 3.02 -12.67 16.31
C GLY A 117 2.79 -11.43 15.43
N PHE A 118 2.83 -11.61 14.12
CA PHE A 118 2.55 -10.56 13.14
C PHE A 118 1.16 -9.94 13.33
N ASN A 119 0.13 -10.79 13.38
CA ASN A 119 -1.26 -10.38 13.53
C ASN A 119 -1.50 -9.64 14.85
N SER A 120 -0.90 -10.11 15.95
CA SER A 120 -0.98 -9.41 17.23
C SER A 120 -0.28 -8.04 17.18
N ALA A 121 0.91 -7.97 16.57
CA ALA A 121 1.65 -6.71 16.42
C ALA A 121 0.88 -5.71 15.57
N ALA A 122 0.35 -6.14 14.41
CA ALA A 122 -0.47 -5.33 13.53
C ALA A 122 -1.75 -4.85 14.21
N GLY A 123 -2.47 -5.74 14.90
CA GLY A 123 -3.68 -5.38 15.64
C GLY A 123 -3.43 -4.32 16.70
N ILE A 124 -2.40 -4.50 17.53
CA ILE A 124 -2.03 -3.56 18.61
C ILE A 124 -1.60 -2.20 18.03
N THR A 125 -0.77 -2.22 16.98
CA THR A 125 -0.25 -1.00 16.35
C THR A 125 -1.37 -0.19 15.70
N ARG A 126 -2.33 -0.84 15.02
CA ARG A 126 -3.52 -0.14 14.49
C ARG A 126 -4.38 0.47 15.57
N VAL A 127 -4.59 -0.23 16.70
CA VAL A 127 -5.34 0.34 17.83
C VAL A 127 -4.65 1.61 18.30
N TYR A 128 -3.32 1.60 18.43
CA TYR A 128 -2.56 2.80 18.76
C TYR A 128 -2.76 3.92 17.73
N TYR A 129 -2.64 3.64 16.43
CA TYR A 129 -2.86 4.66 15.39
C TYR A 129 -4.25 5.29 15.42
N ASN A 130 -5.28 4.50 15.70
CA ASN A 130 -6.64 5.01 15.86
C ASN A 130 -6.84 5.89 17.12
N THR A 131 -5.87 5.96 18.03
CA THR A 131 -5.89 6.91 19.16
C THR A 131 -5.22 8.25 18.86
N LEU A 132 -4.48 8.35 17.76
CA LEU A 132 -3.73 9.54 17.38
C LEU A 132 -4.61 10.53 16.61
N VAL A 133 -4.20 11.80 16.58
CA VAL A 133 -4.91 12.83 15.83
C VAL A 133 -4.53 12.72 14.35
N PRO A 134 -5.49 12.45 13.44
CA PRO A 134 -5.19 12.31 12.02
C PRO A 134 -5.02 13.65 11.32
N THR A 135 -4.24 13.64 10.24
CA THR A 135 -4.17 14.70 9.24
C THR A 135 -4.38 14.04 7.87
N GLY A 136 -5.54 14.26 7.23
CA GLY A 136 -5.95 13.38 6.13
C GLY A 136 -5.99 11.91 6.58
N SER A 137 -5.37 11.03 5.81
CA SER A 137 -5.27 9.58 6.09
C SER A 137 -4.00 9.16 6.83
N ARG A 138 -3.20 10.11 7.33
CA ARG A 138 -1.99 9.81 8.12
C ARG A 138 -2.13 10.20 9.59
N VAL A 139 -1.32 9.56 10.42
CA VAL A 139 -1.07 9.92 11.82
C VAL A 139 0.43 9.98 12.09
N VAL A 140 0.83 10.71 13.13
CA VAL A 140 2.21 10.78 13.60
C VAL A 140 2.25 10.27 15.04
N GLY A 141 3.02 9.22 15.28
CA GLY A 141 3.18 8.55 16.57
C GLY A 141 4.62 8.62 17.08
N ALA A 142 4.81 8.41 18.38
CA ALA A 142 6.14 8.31 18.98
C ALA A 142 6.64 6.87 18.92
N GLU A 143 7.86 6.64 18.44
CA GLU A 143 8.44 5.29 18.38
C GLU A 143 8.65 4.69 19.79
N SER A 144 8.80 5.54 20.80
CA SER A 144 8.93 5.12 22.20
C SER A 144 7.63 4.57 22.80
N HIS A 145 6.49 4.68 22.12
CA HIS A 145 5.24 4.14 22.60
C HIS A 145 5.27 2.60 22.57
N LEU A 146 4.76 1.94 23.61
CA LEU A 146 4.83 0.47 23.72
C LEU A 146 4.08 -0.28 22.61
N GLN A 147 3.16 0.42 21.93
CA GLN A 147 2.35 -0.10 20.83
C GLN A 147 2.72 0.54 19.48
N SER A 148 3.84 1.27 19.42
CA SER A 148 4.35 1.80 18.15
C SER A 148 4.75 0.67 17.20
N HIS A 149 4.78 0.97 15.91
CA HIS A 149 5.31 0.06 14.89
C HIS A 149 6.74 -0.37 15.22
N TYR A 150 7.59 0.61 15.56
CA TYR A 150 8.97 0.34 15.95
C TYR A 150 9.06 -0.69 17.10
N THR A 151 8.23 -0.56 18.13
CA THR A 151 8.26 -1.47 19.28
C THR A 151 7.64 -2.84 18.96
N MET A 152 6.57 -2.87 18.17
CA MET A 152 5.79 -4.07 17.93
C MET A 152 6.34 -4.96 16.81
N PHE A 153 6.95 -4.37 15.77
CA PHE A 153 7.48 -5.07 14.60
C PHE A 153 9.00 -5.03 14.51
N GLY A 154 9.62 -3.94 14.95
CA GLY A 154 11.03 -3.60 14.71
C GLY A 154 11.91 -3.72 15.94
N LYS A 155 11.69 -4.73 16.80
CA LYS A 155 12.48 -4.88 18.03
C LYS A 155 13.99 -4.79 17.71
N VAL A 156 14.61 -3.74 18.24
CA VAL A 156 16.00 -3.30 18.07
C VAL A 156 16.97 -4.45 17.76
N GLY A 157 17.66 -4.39 16.62
CA GLY A 157 18.74 -5.32 16.26
C GLY A 157 18.58 -5.93 14.87
N LEU A 158 18.88 -7.24 14.77
CA LEU A 158 18.98 -7.99 13.50
C LEU A 158 17.63 -8.32 12.83
N SER A 159 16.51 -7.90 13.41
CA SER A 159 15.15 -8.30 12.99
C SER A 159 14.32 -7.16 12.37
N ILE A 160 14.92 -6.00 12.13
CA ILE A 160 14.31 -4.87 11.41
C ILE A 160 13.90 -5.34 10.01
N GLY A 161 12.71 -4.98 9.53
CA GLY A 161 12.11 -5.52 8.31
C GLY A 161 11.58 -6.95 8.45
N GLY A 162 11.55 -7.49 9.67
CA GLY A 162 11.06 -8.84 9.97
C GLY A 162 9.57 -8.95 10.21
N PHE A 163 8.88 -7.83 10.38
CA PHE A 163 7.48 -7.78 10.78
C PHE A 163 7.14 -8.70 11.97
N ASN A 164 7.85 -8.53 13.10
CA ASN A 164 7.75 -9.42 14.27
C ASN A 164 8.08 -10.90 13.94
N ASP A 165 9.22 -11.13 13.27
CA ASP A 165 9.70 -12.41 12.74
C ASP A 165 8.77 -13.10 11.72
N PHE A 166 7.73 -12.44 11.22
CA PHE A 166 6.92 -12.98 10.14
C PHE A 166 7.75 -13.26 8.90
N ILE A 167 8.66 -12.35 8.58
CA ILE A 167 9.60 -12.47 7.48
C ILE A 167 10.94 -12.94 8.04
N TYR A 168 11.19 -14.23 7.89
CA TYR A 168 12.33 -14.91 8.49
C TYR A 168 12.91 -15.94 7.51
N PRO A 169 14.23 -16.06 7.38
CA PRO A 169 15.29 -15.35 8.12
C PRO A 169 15.77 -14.05 7.44
N GLN A 170 15.06 -13.58 6.42
CA GLN A 170 15.57 -12.53 5.53
C GLN A 170 15.49 -11.13 6.11
N TYR A 171 14.48 -10.84 6.95
CA TYR A 171 14.30 -9.53 7.58
C TYR A 171 14.39 -8.36 6.58
N ASN A 172 13.75 -8.50 5.42
CA ASN A 172 13.92 -7.62 4.27
C ASN A 172 12.64 -6.83 3.92
N GLY A 173 11.82 -6.54 4.91
CA GLY A 173 10.52 -5.89 4.74
C GLY A 173 10.55 -4.41 4.39
N GLU A 174 11.69 -3.77 4.60
CA GLU A 174 11.84 -2.33 4.58
C GLU A 174 12.76 -1.87 3.45
N GLU A 175 12.62 -0.61 3.05
CA GLU A 175 13.59 0.06 2.20
C GLU A 175 14.08 1.38 2.79
N ASN A 176 15.35 1.70 2.56
CA ASN A 176 15.94 2.93 3.05
C ASN A 176 15.55 4.12 2.16
N LEU A 177 15.15 5.23 2.78
CA LEU A 177 14.69 6.41 2.06
C LEU A 177 15.83 7.32 1.55
N GLY A 178 17.09 7.00 1.86
CA GLY A 178 18.25 7.74 1.39
C GLY A 178 18.30 7.90 -0.13
N VAL A 179 17.81 6.89 -0.86
CA VAL A 179 17.74 6.91 -2.34
C VAL A 179 16.81 7.99 -2.89
N LEU A 180 15.84 8.48 -2.11
CA LEU A 180 14.92 9.55 -2.54
C LEU A 180 15.67 10.84 -2.90
N SER A 181 16.80 11.10 -2.24
CA SER A 181 17.64 12.28 -2.52
C SER A 181 18.32 12.26 -3.90
N THR A 182 18.41 11.09 -4.54
CA THR A 182 19.11 10.90 -5.81
C THR A 182 18.20 10.42 -6.93
N GLN A 183 17.30 9.47 -6.64
CA GLN A 183 16.40 8.85 -7.61
C GLN A 183 15.00 9.49 -7.60
N GLY A 184 14.61 10.15 -6.50
CA GLY A 184 13.28 10.73 -6.32
C GLY A 184 12.18 9.74 -5.94
N TYR A 185 12.48 8.43 -5.93
CA TYR A 185 11.54 7.38 -5.52
C TYR A 185 12.26 6.12 -5.02
N VAL A 186 11.54 5.23 -4.34
CA VAL A 186 11.96 3.87 -3.98
C VAL A 186 10.83 2.89 -4.25
N ASP A 187 11.16 1.73 -4.81
CA ASP A 187 10.19 0.70 -5.17
C ASP A 187 10.30 -0.52 -4.25
N GLN A 188 9.17 -1.03 -3.77
CA GLN A 188 9.05 -2.29 -3.05
C GLN A 188 7.99 -3.18 -3.69
N VAL A 189 8.12 -4.49 -3.55
CA VAL A 189 7.08 -5.45 -3.95
C VAL A 189 6.20 -5.76 -2.75
N LEU A 190 4.89 -5.71 -2.94
CA LEU A 190 3.92 -6.18 -1.95
C LEU A 190 3.68 -7.68 -2.14
N TYR A 191 3.93 -8.47 -1.11
CA TYR A 191 3.75 -9.91 -1.10
C TYR A 191 2.51 -10.31 -0.32
N PHE A 192 1.73 -11.26 -0.85
CA PHE A 192 0.55 -11.84 -0.23
C PHE A 192 0.82 -13.25 0.32
N TYR A 193 0.22 -13.55 1.48
CA TYR A 193 0.26 -14.85 2.14
C TYR A 193 -1.14 -15.27 2.61
N ASN A 194 -1.66 -16.37 2.06
CA ASN A 194 -2.96 -16.96 2.41
C ASN A 194 -2.86 -18.14 3.39
N VAL A 195 -1.65 -18.61 3.70
CA VAL A 195 -1.38 -19.66 4.71
C VAL A 195 -0.17 -19.26 5.56
N PRO A 196 -0.25 -18.14 6.28
CA PRO A 196 0.92 -17.50 6.89
C PRO A 196 1.48 -18.25 8.12
N ASN A 197 0.83 -19.33 8.56
CA ASN A 197 1.33 -20.19 9.63
C ASN A 197 2.30 -21.29 9.16
N SER A 198 2.49 -21.44 7.85
CA SER A 198 3.50 -22.33 7.27
C SER A 198 4.60 -21.50 6.63
N VAL A 199 5.80 -22.07 6.49
CA VAL A 199 6.85 -21.46 5.68
C VAL A 199 6.35 -21.37 4.23
N GLY A 200 6.27 -20.17 3.69
CA GLY A 200 5.72 -19.93 2.36
C GLY A 200 6.45 -18.80 1.65
N THR A 201 6.63 -18.95 0.34
CA THR A 201 7.08 -17.83 -0.50
C THR A 201 5.88 -16.91 -0.72
N GLY A 202 6.07 -15.61 -0.50
CA GLY A 202 5.04 -14.62 -0.76
C GLY A 202 4.68 -14.55 -2.23
N VAL A 203 3.41 -14.36 -2.55
CA VAL A 203 2.95 -14.11 -3.92
C VAL A 203 3.08 -12.61 -4.20
N PRO A 204 3.87 -12.16 -5.21
CA PRO A 204 3.97 -10.74 -5.53
C PRO A 204 2.64 -10.24 -6.12
N VAL A 205 1.99 -9.28 -5.48
CA VAL A 205 0.64 -8.80 -5.87
C VAL A 205 0.61 -7.36 -6.35
N ALA A 206 1.59 -6.54 -5.96
CA ALA A 206 1.74 -5.16 -6.44
C ALA A 206 3.21 -4.70 -6.35
N ILE A 207 3.56 -3.68 -7.13
CA ILE A 207 4.75 -2.86 -6.90
C ILE A 207 4.28 -1.54 -6.27
N LEU A 208 4.90 -1.13 -5.17
CA LEU A 208 4.61 0.10 -4.47
C LEU A 208 5.80 1.04 -4.62
N ARG A 209 5.54 2.26 -5.08
CA ARG A 209 6.58 3.29 -5.25
C ARG A 209 6.36 4.41 -4.26
N THR A 210 7.24 4.55 -3.28
CA THR A 210 7.28 5.74 -2.42
C THR A 210 7.98 6.86 -3.18
N MET A 211 7.32 8.01 -3.28
CA MET A 211 7.85 9.20 -3.94
C MET A 211 8.48 10.16 -2.92
N ALA A 212 9.42 10.99 -3.37
CA ALA A 212 10.04 12.04 -2.54
C ALA A 212 9.06 13.12 -2.06
N ASP A 213 7.90 13.25 -2.70
CA ASP A 213 6.81 14.14 -2.27
C ASP A 213 5.94 13.54 -1.16
N GLY A 214 6.27 12.34 -0.69
CA GLY A 214 5.54 11.66 0.38
C GLY A 214 4.37 10.81 -0.07
N SER A 215 4.05 10.75 -1.36
CA SER A 215 2.98 9.90 -1.92
C SER A 215 3.44 8.46 -2.18
N THR A 216 2.49 7.57 -2.49
CA THR A 216 2.75 6.22 -3.01
C THR A 216 2.05 6.02 -4.35
N ILE A 217 2.74 5.44 -5.32
CA ILE A 217 2.14 5.00 -6.60
C ILE A 217 2.03 3.48 -6.61
N ILE A 218 0.83 2.95 -6.86
CA ILE A 218 0.56 1.52 -6.98
C ILE A 218 0.78 1.08 -8.43
N ASN A 219 1.60 0.05 -8.64
CA ASN A 219 2.04 -0.51 -9.91
C ASN A 219 2.45 0.56 -10.93
N PRO A 220 3.52 1.34 -10.65
CA PRO A 220 4.00 2.37 -11.57
C PRO A 220 4.47 1.75 -12.89
N GLY A 221 4.11 2.37 -14.01
CA GLY A 221 4.64 2.01 -15.33
C GLY A 221 4.12 0.68 -15.89
N GLN A 222 3.19 -0.01 -15.21
CA GLN A 222 2.45 -1.10 -15.83
C GLN A 222 1.47 -0.51 -16.85
N PRO A 223 1.49 -0.94 -18.13
CA PRO A 223 0.49 -0.50 -19.08
C PRO A 223 -0.87 -0.96 -18.56
N VAL A 224 -1.83 -0.03 -18.42
CA VAL A 224 -3.23 -0.39 -18.17
C VAL A 224 -3.63 -1.32 -19.31
N VAL A 225 -3.73 -2.62 -19.05
CA VAL A 225 -4.06 -3.59 -20.10
C VAL A 225 -5.38 -3.13 -20.70
N PRO A 226 -5.43 -2.68 -21.97
CA PRO A 226 -6.67 -2.19 -22.54
C PRO A 226 -7.65 -3.35 -22.50
N VAL A 227 -8.83 -3.16 -21.90
CA VAL A 227 -9.92 -4.12 -22.00
C VAL A 227 -10.06 -4.45 -23.50
N PRO A 228 -9.92 -5.72 -23.91
CA PRO A 228 -9.94 -6.05 -25.32
C PRO A 228 -11.18 -5.43 -25.97
N ALA A 229 -10.98 -4.71 -27.08
CA ALA A 229 -12.06 -4.02 -27.78
C ALA A 229 -13.22 -4.96 -28.15
N SER A 230 -12.99 -6.28 -28.18
CA SER A 230 -14.01 -7.32 -28.33
C SER A 230 -15.08 -7.31 -27.23
N ILE A 231 -14.74 -7.01 -25.96
CA ILE A 231 -15.72 -6.93 -24.87
C ILE A 231 -16.56 -5.64 -24.99
N LEU A 232 -15.92 -4.53 -25.37
CA LEU A 232 -16.60 -3.25 -25.62
C LEU A 232 -17.50 -3.29 -26.88
N LEU A 233 -17.09 -4.06 -27.89
CA LEU A 233 -17.82 -4.26 -29.14
C LEU A 233 -19.00 -5.24 -28.99
N LEU A 234 -18.91 -6.24 -28.10
CA LEU A 234 -20.04 -7.13 -27.80
C LEU A 234 -21.15 -6.41 -27.03
N GLY A 235 -20.82 -5.47 -26.13
CA GLY A 235 -21.81 -4.65 -25.43
C GLY A 235 -22.54 -3.65 -26.35
N SER A 236 -21.86 -3.11 -27.36
CA SER A 236 -22.44 -2.16 -28.32
C SER A 236 -23.06 -2.84 -29.56
N GLY A 237 -22.59 -4.04 -29.93
CA GLY A 237 -23.06 -4.79 -31.09
C GLY A 237 -24.41 -5.47 -30.90
N LEU A 238 -24.77 -5.88 -29.67
CA LEU A 238 -26.05 -6.56 -29.43
C LEU A 238 -27.25 -5.59 -29.43
N LEU A 239 -27.04 -4.30 -29.16
CA LEU A 239 -28.06 -3.26 -29.25
C LEU A 239 -28.34 -2.79 -30.69
N GLY A 240 -27.39 -2.99 -31.62
CA GLY A 240 -27.56 -2.64 -33.04
C GLY A 240 -28.42 -3.62 -33.84
N LEU A 241 -28.58 -4.86 -33.38
CA LEU A 241 -29.30 -5.92 -34.10
C LEU A 241 -30.80 -6.04 -33.78
N ILE A 242 -31.31 -5.29 -32.80
CA ILE A 242 -32.75 -5.25 -32.47
C ILE A 242 -33.50 -4.13 -33.23
N GLY A 243 -32.80 -3.33 -34.04
CA GLY A 243 -33.30 -2.05 -34.54
C GLY A 243 -33.55 -1.89 -36.04
N VAL A 244 -33.71 -2.94 -36.86
CA VAL A 244 -34.14 -2.73 -38.27
C VAL A 244 -35.08 -3.84 -38.75
N ARG A 245 -36.36 -3.76 -38.37
CA ARG A 245 -37.45 -4.35 -39.18
C ARG A 245 -38.05 -3.24 -40.05
N ARG A 246 -37.52 -3.06 -41.26
CA ARG A 246 -38.23 -2.29 -42.30
C ARG A 246 -39.47 -3.07 -42.69
N LYS A 247 -40.65 -2.54 -42.38
CA LYS A 247 -41.92 -3.03 -42.94
C LYS A 247 -42.06 -2.42 -44.33
N ASN A 248 -41.97 -3.25 -45.37
CA ASN A 248 -42.36 -2.90 -46.72
C ASN A 248 -43.82 -3.33 -46.93
N SER A 249 -44.56 -2.47 -47.65
CA SER A 249 -45.92 -2.64 -48.17
C SER A 249 -47.06 -2.47 -47.16
#